data_AF-A0A2E6W6P4-F1
#
_entry.id   AF-A0A2E6W6P4-F1
#
_cell.length_a   1.000
_cell.length_b   1.000
_cell.length_c   1.000
_cell.angle_alpha   90.00
_cell.angle_beta   90.00
_cell.angle_gamma   90.00
#
_symmetry.space_group_name_H-M   'P 1'
#
loop_
_entity.id
_entity.type
_entity.pdbx_description
1 polymer ?
#
loop_
_entity_poly.entity_id
_entity_poly.type
_entity_poly.pdbx_seq_one_letter_code
_entity_poly.pdbx_strand_id
1 'polypeptide(L)'
;MDIVDIIKNTKKIYMSEASLQTMMDIERVLDSLDIYAFKNWKKGELVEGPVLKKHWVESTFMWPKKSMPDPDGAKRLLGYNGIVTYEQAKLKTPVKVESYDDFRPGTRKPRLREDPVWLVKVKLPIELVKEFKQGYKEVEGTEIDLQELDDAYEEGLDQSELMTVKKDETEDGA
;
A
#
# COMPACT_ATOMS: atom_id res chain seq x y z
N MET A 1 -16.97 13.36 -6.92
CA MET A 1 -15.87 12.54 -7.48
C MET A 1 -16.35 11.89 -8.76
N ASP A 2 -15.54 11.86 -9.82
CA ASP A 2 -15.91 11.27 -11.12
C ASP A 2 -15.23 9.89 -11.28
N ILE A 3 -15.98 8.90 -11.78
CA ILE A 3 -15.47 7.56 -12.06
C ILE A 3 -14.30 7.58 -13.06
N VAL A 4 -14.28 8.54 -13.99
CA VAL A 4 -13.19 8.68 -14.98
C VAL A 4 -11.86 8.98 -14.30
N ASP A 5 -11.87 9.75 -13.23
CA ASP A 5 -10.65 10.13 -12.51
C ASP A 5 -10.10 8.94 -11.71
N ILE A 6 -10.96 8.08 -11.15
CA ILE A 6 -10.56 6.83 -10.52
C ILE A 6 -9.83 5.93 -11.52
N ILE A 7 -10.43 5.70 -12.69
CA ILE A 7 -9.86 4.83 -13.71
C ILE A 7 -8.48 5.35 -14.15
N LYS A 8 -8.34 6.67 -14.32
CA LYS A 8 -7.05 7.29 -14.63
C LYS A 8 -6.03 7.09 -13.51
N ASN A 9 -6.45 7.23 -12.24
CA ASN A 9 -5.58 6.99 -11.10
C ASN A 9 -5.08 5.55 -11.08
N THR A 10 -5.99 4.57 -11.15
CA THR A 10 -5.65 3.15 -11.18
C THR A 10 -4.69 2.84 -12.33
N LYS A 11 -4.96 3.35 -13.54
CA LYS A 11 -4.05 3.19 -14.68
C LYS A 11 -2.66 3.76 -14.40
N LYS A 12 -2.58 4.94 -13.78
CA LYS A 12 -1.30 5.59 -13.43
C LYS A 12 -0.49 4.75 -12.45
N ILE A 13 -1.13 4.14 -11.46
CA ILE A 13 -0.46 3.23 -10.51
C ILE A 13 0.11 2.02 -11.25
N TYR A 14 -0.69 1.37 -12.09
CA TYR A 14 -0.25 0.20 -12.85
C TYR A 14 0.93 0.51 -13.78
N MET A 15 0.99 1.72 -14.34
CA MET A 15 2.10 2.14 -15.21
C MET A 15 3.38 2.50 -14.45
N SER A 16 3.33 2.62 -13.12
CA SER A 16 4.48 3.01 -12.29
C SER A 16 4.81 1.89 -11.31
N GLU A 17 5.91 1.19 -11.56
CA GLU A 17 6.38 0.10 -10.69
C GLU A 17 6.54 0.53 -9.23
N ALA A 18 7.14 1.70 -8.99
CA ALA A 18 7.27 2.26 -7.64
C ALA A 18 5.91 2.51 -6.96
N SER A 19 4.92 3.01 -7.70
CA SER A 19 3.57 3.23 -7.18
C SER A 19 2.86 1.91 -6.91
N LEU A 20 2.98 0.94 -7.81
CA LEU A 20 2.41 -0.40 -7.62
C LEU A 20 3.03 -1.08 -6.39
N GLN A 21 4.35 -1.05 -6.26
CA GLN A 21 5.07 -1.61 -5.10
C GLN A 21 4.62 -0.94 -3.80
N THR A 22 4.46 0.37 -3.81
CA THR A 22 3.99 1.12 -2.63
C THR A 22 2.54 0.73 -2.28
N MET A 23 1.66 0.53 -3.26
CA MET A 23 0.31 0.01 -2.98
C MET A 23 0.35 -1.40 -2.40
N MET A 24 1.17 -2.29 -2.95
CA MET A 24 1.33 -3.64 -2.41
C MET A 24 1.86 -3.62 -0.98
N ASP A 25 2.77 -2.70 -0.66
CA ASP A 25 3.28 -2.53 0.69
C ASP A 25 2.18 -2.03 1.67
N ILE A 26 1.25 -1.17 1.23
CA ILE A 26 0.06 -0.81 2.01
C ILE A 26 -0.85 -2.03 2.23
N GLU A 27 -1.12 -2.79 1.17
CA GLU A 27 -1.94 -4.01 1.24
C GLU A 27 -1.36 -5.02 2.23
N ARG A 28 -0.04 -5.23 2.22
CA ARG A 28 0.66 -6.09 3.20
C ARG A 28 0.41 -5.66 4.64
N VAL A 29 0.44 -4.35 4.93
CA VAL A 29 0.16 -3.84 6.28
C VAL A 29 -1.30 -4.10 6.66
N LEU A 30 -2.25 -3.87 5.75
CA LEU A 30 -3.67 -4.10 6.04
C LEU A 30 -3.96 -5.59 6.27
N ASP A 31 -3.33 -6.47 5.49
CA ASP A 31 -3.49 -7.92 5.63
C ASP A 31 -2.83 -8.44 6.90
N SER A 32 -1.58 -8.05 7.16
CA SER A 32 -0.81 -8.49 8.35
C SER A 32 -1.44 -8.03 9.67
N LEU A 33 -2.22 -6.95 9.64
CA LEU A 33 -2.98 -6.46 10.80
C LEU A 33 -4.41 -7.04 10.86
N ASP A 34 -4.73 -8.07 10.07
CA ASP A 34 -6.05 -8.70 9.94
C ASP A 34 -7.20 -7.70 9.69
N ILE A 35 -6.92 -6.58 9.02
CA ILE A 35 -7.95 -5.56 8.78
C ILE A 35 -9.09 -6.14 7.93
N TYR A 36 -8.77 -7.09 7.05
CA TYR A 36 -9.75 -7.78 6.21
C TYR A 36 -10.65 -8.78 6.95
N ALA A 37 -10.34 -9.14 8.21
CA ALA A 37 -11.24 -9.94 9.05
C ALA A 37 -12.49 -9.13 9.47
N PHE A 38 -12.40 -7.80 9.47
CA PHE A 38 -13.48 -6.93 9.86
C PHE A 38 -14.50 -6.72 8.73
N LYS A 39 -15.75 -6.47 9.12
CA LYS A 39 -16.87 -6.41 8.18
C LYS A 39 -16.65 -5.32 7.12
N ASN A 40 -16.94 -5.69 5.87
CA ASN A 40 -16.88 -4.85 4.67
C ASN A 40 -15.50 -4.30 4.26
N TRP A 41 -14.42 -4.43 5.05
CA TRP A 41 -13.09 -3.91 4.68
C TRP A 41 -12.59 -4.44 3.33
N LYS A 42 -12.77 -5.74 3.07
CA LYS A 42 -12.40 -6.38 1.80
C LYS A 42 -13.16 -5.85 0.55
N LYS A 43 -14.25 -5.10 0.74
CA LYS A 43 -15.07 -4.56 -0.36
C LYS A 43 -14.65 -3.15 -0.81
N GLY A 44 -13.53 -2.65 -0.27
CA GLY A 44 -13.04 -1.32 -0.58
C GLY A 44 -12.50 -1.24 -2.00
N GLU A 45 -12.85 -0.17 -2.71
CA GLU A 45 -12.32 0.11 -4.04
C GLU A 45 -11.33 1.27 -3.97
N LEU A 46 -10.15 1.12 -4.57
CA LEU A 46 -9.15 2.18 -4.56
C LEU A 46 -9.62 3.38 -5.38
N VAL A 47 -9.56 4.56 -4.78
CA VAL A 47 -9.95 5.83 -5.40
C VAL A 47 -8.72 6.64 -5.78
N GLU A 48 -7.80 6.77 -4.83
CA GLU A 48 -6.63 7.63 -4.91
C GLU A 48 -5.48 6.99 -4.15
N GLY A 49 -4.26 7.17 -4.63
CA GLY A 49 -3.07 6.66 -3.97
C GLY A 49 -2.26 5.74 -4.89
N PRO A 50 -1.07 5.33 -4.46
CA PRO A 50 -0.44 5.72 -3.21
C PRO A 50 0.18 7.10 -3.35
N VAL A 51 -0.04 7.96 -2.36
CA VAL A 51 0.60 9.28 -2.29
C VAL A 51 1.73 9.20 -1.26
N LEU A 52 2.97 9.15 -1.77
CA LEU A 52 4.16 9.15 -0.92
C LEU A 52 4.49 10.57 -0.47
N LYS A 53 4.58 10.77 0.85
CA LYS A 53 5.08 11.98 1.52
C LYS A 53 6.32 11.64 2.31
N LYS A 54 7.00 12.64 2.88
CA LYS A 54 8.28 12.46 3.60
C LYS A 54 8.28 11.36 4.67
N HIS A 55 7.19 11.22 5.44
CA HIS A 55 7.08 10.26 6.55
C HIS A 55 5.83 9.38 6.45
N TRP A 56 5.02 9.55 5.41
CA TRP A 56 3.69 8.96 5.33
C TRP A 56 3.43 8.44 3.94
N VAL A 57 2.67 7.37 3.87
CA VAL A 57 2.01 6.92 2.65
C VAL A 57 0.50 6.99 2.86
N GLU A 58 -0.22 7.54 1.88
CA GLU A 58 -1.65 7.75 1.95
C GLU A 58 -2.36 7.11 0.75
N SER A 59 -3.44 6.38 1.02
CA SER A 59 -4.37 5.87 0.01
C SER A 59 -5.81 6.07 0.46
N THR A 60 -6.67 6.43 -0.49
CA THR A 60 -8.10 6.64 -0.26
C THR A 60 -8.87 5.54 -0.97
N PHE A 61 -9.77 4.91 -0.24
CA PHE A 61 -10.63 3.84 -0.74
C PHE A 61 -12.10 4.27 -0.60
N MET A 62 -13.00 3.67 -1.38
CA MET A 62 -14.43 3.94 -1.31
C MET A 62 -15.28 2.70 -1.05
N TRP A 63 -16.40 2.94 -0.37
CA TRP A 63 -17.46 1.96 -0.15
C TRP A 63 -18.82 2.57 -0.48
N PRO A 64 -19.79 1.78 -1.00
CA PRO A 64 -21.17 2.20 -1.06
C PRO A 64 -21.69 2.60 0.33
N LYS A 65 -22.60 3.59 0.41
CA LYS A 65 -23.14 4.10 1.69
C LYS A 65 -23.62 3.01 2.66
N LYS A 66 -24.22 1.93 2.15
CA LYS A 66 -24.77 0.81 2.95
C LYS A 66 -23.73 -0.23 3.39
N SER A 67 -22.52 -0.15 2.85
CA SER A 67 -21.44 -1.12 3.05
C SER A 67 -20.23 -0.49 3.71
N MET A 68 -20.45 0.47 4.62
CA MET A 68 -19.38 1.13 5.37
C MET A 68 -18.47 0.07 6.04
N PRO A 69 -17.14 0.21 5.95
CA PRO A 69 -16.22 -0.70 6.62
C PRO A 69 -16.30 -0.50 8.13
N ASP A 70 -16.16 -1.60 8.86
CA ASP A 70 -16.27 -1.62 10.31
C ASP A 70 -15.23 -0.69 10.98
N PRO A 71 -15.65 0.33 11.76
CA PRO A 71 -14.72 1.22 12.46
C PRO A 71 -13.75 0.51 13.41
N ASP A 72 -14.09 -0.68 13.91
CA ASP A 72 -13.18 -1.44 14.79
C ASP A 72 -11.93 -1.91 14.05
N GLY A 73 -12.02 -2.18 12.74
CA GLY A 73 -10.83 -2.44 11.92
C GLY A 73 -9.91 -1.23 11.85
N ALA A 74 -10.46 -0.02 11.72
CA ALA A 74 -9.66 1.20 11.73
C ALA A 74 -8.98 1.46 13.08
N LYS A 75 -9.60 1.06 14.20
CA LYS A 75 -8.98 1.18 15.52
C LYS A 75 -7.71 0.34 15.64
N ARG A 76 -7.63 -0.80 14.94
CA ARG A 76 -6.41 -1.62 14.93
C ARG A 76 -5.24 -0.87 14.32
N LEU A 77 -5.47 -0.09 13.26
CA LEU A 77 -4.44 0.77 12.66
C LEU A 77 -3.97 1.89 13.61
N LEU A 78 -4.85 2.43 14.45
CA LEU A 78 -4.48 3.47 15.44
C LEU A 78 -3.43 2.95 16.44
N GLY A 79 -3.47 1.65 16.79
CA GLY A 79 -2.49 1.02 17.66
C GLY A 79 -1.06 0.98 17.10
N TYR A 80 -0.93 1.14 15.78
CA TYR A 80 0.34 1.12 15.05
C TYR A 80 0.67 2.50 14.43
N ASN A 81 0.15 3.59 15.02
CA ASN A 81 0.31 4.96 14.53
C ASN A 81 -0.24 5.21 13.11
N GLY A 82 -1.05 4.29 12.57
CA GLY A 82 -1.84 4.49 11.38
C GLY A 82 -3.01 5.42 11.67
N ILE A 83 -3.36 6.28 10.71
CA ILE A 83 -4.48 7.21 10.83
C ILE A 83 -5.51 6.85 9.76
N VAL A 84 -6.76 6.70 10.18
CA VAL A 84 -7.89 6.44 9.28
C VAL A 84 -8.89 7.58 9.39
N THR A 85 -9.30 8.13 8.25
CA THR A 85 -10.30 9.21 8.18
C THR A 85 -11.45 8.81 7.28
N TYR A 86 -12.68 9.07 7.75
CA TYR A 86 -13.91 8.75 7.05
C TYR A 86 -14.58 10.04 6.56
N GLU A 87 -14.96 10.07 5.29
CA GLU A 87 -15.65 11.21 4.67
C GLU A 87 -16.85 10.70 3.86
N GLN A 88 -17.97 11.42 3.94
CA GLN A 88 -19.12 11.14 3.07
C GLN A 88 -18.97 11.91 1.76
N ALA A 89 -19.07 11.21 0.64
CA ALA A 89 -18.97 11.80 -0.69
C ALA A 89 -20.05 11.26 -1.64
N LYS A 90 -20.03 11.75 -2.87
CA LYS A 90 -20.86 11.28 -3.96
C LYS A 90 -20.00 10.89 -5.17
N LEU A 91 -20.22 9.66 -5.66
CA LEU A 91 -19.65 9.16 -6.89
C LEU A 91 -20.57 9.52 -8.05
N LYS A 92 -20.03 10.15 -9.08
CA LYS A 92 -20.75 10.48 -10.31
C LYS A 92 -20.44 9.44 -11.37
N THR A 93 -21.45 8.74 -11.85
CA THR A 93 -21.32 7.71 -12.88
C THR A 93 -22.22 8.03 -14.07
N PRO A 94 -21.73 7.90 -15.31
CA PRO A 94 -22.57 8.04 -16.50
C PRO A 94 -23.67 6.97 -16.52
N VAL A 95 -24.91 7.38 -16.74
CA VAL A 95 -26.02 6.44 -16.97
C VAL A 95 -25.84 5.77 -18.32
N LYS A 96 -26.13 4.47 -18.39
CA LYS A 96 -26.17 3.74 -19.66
C LYS A 96 -27.28 4.33 -20.52
N VAL A 97 -26.94 4.79 -21.72
CA VAL A 97 -27.90 5.39 -22.65
C VAL A 97 -28.75 4.27 -23.26
N GLU A 98 -30.05 4.28 -22.99
CA GLU A 98 -31.02 3.38 -23.64
C GLU A 98 -32.02 4.19 -24.49
N SER A 99 -32.25 5.45 -24.15
CA SER A 99 -33.18 6.35 -24.82
C SER A 99 -32.60 7.76 -25.00
N TYR A 100 -33.26 8.60 -25.83
CA TYR A 100 -32.84 9.99 -26.04
C TYR A 100 -32.94 10.84 -24.76
N ASP A 101 -33.81 10.47 -23.82
CA ASP A 101 -33.99 11.17 -22.55
C ASP A 101 -32.79 11.01 -21.60
N ASP A 102 -31.97 9.97 -21.80
CA ASP A 102 -30.77 9.68 -21.00
C ASP A 102 -29.60 10.60 -21.33
N PHE A 103 -29.72 11.41 -22.37
CA PHE A 103 -28.78 12.48 -22.67
C PHE A 103 -29.04 13.71 -21.80
N ARG A 104 -27.99 14.46 -21.49
CA ARG A 104 -28.17 15.78 -20.89
C ARG A 104 -28.75 16.72 -21.95
N PRO A 105 -29.75 17.55 -21.61
CA PRO A 105 -30.38 18.46 -22.56
C PRO A 105 -29.35 19.25 -23.38
N GLY A 106 -29.45 19.18 -24.71
CA GLY A 106 -28.57 19.90 -25.63
C GLY A 106 -27.17 19.29 -25.84
N THR A 107 -26.87 18.10 -25.30
CA THR A 107 -25.58 17.42 -25.51
C THR A 107 -25.74 15.95 -25.85
N ARG A 108 -24.75 15.35 -26.52
CA ARG A 108 -24.66 13.88 -26.69
C ARG A 108 -23.98 13.17 -25.52
N LYS A 109 -23.90 13.82 -24.35
CA LYS A 109 -23.31 13.22 -23.15
C LYS A 109 -24.39 12.58 -22.28
N PRO A 110 -24.16 11.37 -21.75
CA PRO A 110 -25.08 10.75 -20.81
C PRO A 110 -25.28 11.61 -19.55
N ARG A 111 -26.48 11.52 -18.97
CA ARG A 111 -26.75 12.03 -17.61
C ARG A 111 -25.85 11.34 -16.60
N LEU A 112 -25.56 12.04 -15.50
CA LEU A 112 -24.80 11.47 -14.38
C LEU A 112 -25.77 11.03 -13.30
N ARG A 113 -25.60 9.80 -12.83
CA ARG A 113 -26.17 9.33 -11.57
C ARG A 113 -25.20 9.67 -10.46
N GLU A 114 -25.72 10.20 -9.35
CA GLU A 114 -24.93 10.43 -8.14
C GLU A 114 -25.26 9.35 -7.10
N ASP A 115 -24.28 8.50 -6.79
CA ASP A 115 -24.40 7.46 -5.78
C ASP A 115 -23.65 7.89 -4.51
N PRO A 116 -24.28 7.87 -3.32
CA PRO A 116 -23.59 8.24 -2.09
C PRO A 116 -22.62 7.15 -1.65
N VAL A 117 -21.41 7.56 -1.28
CA VAL A 117 -20.30 6.67 -0.92
C VAL A 117 -19.59 7.19 0.34
N TRP A 118 -18.90 6.28 1.01
CA TRP A 118 -17.91 6.59 2.03
C TRP A 118 -16.53 6.59 1.38
N LEU A 119 -15.73 7.61 1.67
CA LEU A 119 -14.30 7.63 1.41
C LEU A 119 -13.58 7.34 2.73
N VAL A 120 -12.67 6.38 2.70
CA VAL A 120 -11.80 6.06 3.83
C VAL A 120 -10.37 6.28 3.40
N LYS A 121 -9.75 7.30 3.99
CA LYS A 121 -8.34 7.61 3.78
C LYS A 121 -7.52 6.92 4.86
N VAL A 122 -6.65 6.03 4.41
CA VAL A 122 -5.67 5.31 5.22
C VAL A 122 -4.33 6.01 5.06
N LYS A 123 -3.73 6.39 6.19
CA LYS A 123 -2.44 7.07 6.27
C LYS A 123 -1.52 6.27 7.18
N LEU A 124 -0.46 5.71 6.61
CA LEU A 124 0.49 4.85 7.32
C LEU A 124 1.87 5.50 7.44
N PRO A 125 2.56 5.38 8.58
CA PRO A 125 3.96 5.77 8.69
C PRO A 125 4.82 4.91 7.78
N ILE A 126 5.82 5.50 7.12
CA ILE A 126 6.75 4.74 6.25
C ILE A 126 7.52 3.68 7.05
N GLU A 127 7.83 3.95 8.32
CA GLU A 127 8.52 3.01 9.20
C GLU A 127 7.71 1.73 9.43
N LEU A 128 6.41 1.87 9.71
CA LEU A 128 5.49 0.74 9.85
C LEU A 128 5.46 -0.14 8.59
N VAL A 129 5.37 0.51 7.43
CA VAL A 129 5.33 -0.19 6.15
C VAL A 129 6.63 -0.98 5.90
N LYS A 130 7.78 -0.43 6.31
CA LYS A 130 9.07 -1.12 6.20
C LYS A 130 9.17 -2.33 7.13
N GLU A 131 8.70 -2.20 8.36
CA GLU A 131 8.70 -3.29 9.35
C GLU A 131 7.92 -4.51 8.85
N PHE A 132 6.67 -4.30 8.40
CA PHE A 132 5.85 -5.38 7.84
C PHE A 132 6.45 -5.97 6.55
N LYS A 133 7.09 -5.14 5.72
CA LYS A 133 7.76 -5.63 4.51
C LYS A 133 8.97 -6.52 4.83
N GLN A 134 9.72 -6.22 5.89
CA GLN A 134 10.85 -7.04 6.33
C GLN A 134 10.36 -8.36 6.95
N GLY A 135 9.41 -8.30 7.89
CA GLY A 135 8.84 -9.52 8.50
C GLY A 135 8.17 -10.43 7.46
N TYR A 136 7.51 -9.87 6.45
CA TYR A 136 6.91 -10.67 5.37
C TYR A 136 7.97 -11.36 4.48
N LYS A 137 9.10 -10.69 4.20
CA LYS A 137 10.24 -11.29 3.48
C LYS A 137 10.93 -12.39 4.28
N GLU A 138 11.03 -12.24 5.60
CA GLU A 138 11.60 -13.27 6.48
C GLU A 138 10.70 -14.52 6.53
N VAL A 139 9.37 -14.34 6.51
CA VAL A 139 8.40 -15.44 6.48
C VAL A 139 8.34 -16.13 5.11
N GLU A 140 8.31 -15.38 4.00
CA GLU A 140 8.38 -15.96 2.65
C GLU A 140 9.77 -16.55 2.33
N GLY A 141 10.81 -16.06 3.01
CA GLY A 141 12.21 -16.48 2.87
C GLY A 141 12.57 -17.75 3.64
N THR A 142 11.64 -18.68 3.90
CA THR A 142 12.06 -20.05 4.30
C THR A 142 12.46 -20.88 3.06
N GLU A 143 13.32 -20.29 2.23
CA GLU A 143 14.31 -20.89 1.33
C GLU A 143 15.52 -19.92 1.33
N ILE A 144 15.95 -19.50 2.52
CA ILE A 144 17.31 -18.99 2.69
C ILE A 144 18.19 -20.24 2.63
N ASP A 145 18.99 -20.35 1.56
CA ASP A 145 20.06 -21.33 1.50
C ASP A 145 21.04 -21.02 2.62
N LEU A 146 20.87 -21.70 3.75
CA LEU A 146 21.70 -21.54 4.95
C LEU A 146 23.18 -21.78 4.65
N GLN A 147 23.50 -22.47 3.54
CA GLN A 147 24.86 -22.64 3.06
C GLN A 147 25.47 -21.32 2.59
N GLU A 148 24.72 -20.43 1.94
CA GLU A 148 25.25 -19.13 1.46
C GLU A 148 25.53 -18.16 2.61
N LEU A 149 24.78 -18.28 3.71
CA LEU A 149 25.05 -17.55 4.95
C LEU A 149 26.26 -18.13 5.69
N ASP A 150 26.37 -19.46 5.85
CA ASP A 150 27.53 -20.09 6.47
C ASP A 150 28.83 -19.84 5.66
N ASP A 151 28.77 -19.94 4.32
CA ASP A 151 29.91 -19.65 3.42
C ASP A 151 30.34 -18.17 3.52
N ALA A 152 29.40 -17.24 3.62
CA ALA A 152 29.70 -15.82 3.82
C ALA A 152 30.28 -15.50 5.22
N TYR A 153 29.96 -16.31 6.23
CA TYR A 153 30.56 -16.21 7.57
C TYR A 153 31.97 -16.81 7.59
N GLU A 154 32.23 -17.94 6.92
CA GLU A 154 33.57 -18.54 6.78
C GLU A 154 34.53 -17.63 5.98
N GLU A 155 34.09 -17.11 4.82
CA GLU A 155 34.91 -16.20 4.01
C GLU A 155 35.21 -14.86 4.73
N GLY A 156 34.27 -14.38 5.54
CA GLY A 156 34.42 -13.18 6.35
C GLY A 156 35.39 -13.33 7.53
N LEU A 157 35.42 -14.52 8.15
CA LEU A 157 36.37 -14.86 9.21
C LEU A 157 37.80 -14.95 8.66
N ASP A 158 37.99 -15.64 7.53
CA ASP A 158 39.31 -15.81 6.89
C ASP A 158 39.94 -14.47 6.45
N GLN A 159 39.15 -13.55 5.89
CA GLN A 159 39.66 -12.22 5.50
C GLN A 159 40.00 -11.33 6.70
N SER A 160 39.27 -11.46 7.80
CA SER A 160 39.53 -10.71 9.02
C SER A 160 40.81 -11.18 9.70
N GLU A 161 41.05 -12.50 9.79
CA GLU A 161 42.27 -13.08 10.35
C GLU A 161 43.51 -12.73 9.52
N LEU A 162 43.42 -12.80 8.18
CA LEU A 162 44.49 -12.40 7.25
C LEU A 162 44.87 -10.91 7.35
N MET A 163 43.91 -10.03 7.67
CA MET A 163 44.18 -8.60 7.86
C MET A 163 44.79 -8.27 9.23
N THR A 164 44.45 -9.02 10.28
CA THR A 164 45.12 -8.89 11.59
C THR A 164 46.56 -9.38 11.56
N VAL A 165 46.84 -10.54 10.94
CA VAL A 165 48.20 -11.10 10.85
C VAL A 165 49.15 -10.19 10.06
N LYS A 166 48.68 -9.58 8.96
CA LYS A 166 49.51 -8.64 8.17
C LYS A 166 49.82 -7.33 8.89
N LYS A 167 49.00 -6.91 9.85
CA LYS A 167 49.18 -5.64 10.55
C LYS A 167 50.26 -5.74 11.62
N ASP A 168 50.30 -6.88 12.32
CA ASP A 168 51.34 -7.18 13.33
C ASP A 168 52.73 -7.35 12.70
N GLU A 169 52.86 -7.86 11.47
CA GLU A 169 54.17 -7.98 10.80
C GLU A 169 54.78 -6.64 10.34
N THR A 170 53.97 -5.58 10.22
CA THR A 170 54.44 -4.27 9.74
C THR A 170 54.83 -3.28 10.84
N GLU A 171 54.46 -3.52 12.10
CA GLU A 171 54.78 -2.60 13.22
C GLU A 171 56.09 -2.95 13.97
N ASP A 172 56.72 -4.10 13.71
CA ASP A 172 57.99 -4.52 14.35
C ASP A 172 59.25 -4.28 13.47
N GLY A 173 59.13 -3.44 12.44
CA GLY A 173 60.18 -3.17 11.45
C GLY A 173 60.51 -1.68 11.27
N ALA A 174 60.92 -0.98 12.33
CA ALA A 174 61.62 0.31 12.26
C ALA A 174 62.62 0.48 13.42
#